data_AF-A0A7X7QHU0-F1
#
_entry.id   AF-A0A7X7QHU0-F1
#
_cell.length_a   1.000
_cell.length_b   1.000
_cell.length_c   1.000
_cell.angle_alpha   90.00
_cell.angle_beta   90.00
_cell.angle_gamma   90.00
#
_symmetry.space_group_name_H-M   'P 1'
#
loop_
_entity.id
_entity.type
_entity.pdbx_description
1 polymer ?
#
loop_
_entity_poly.entity_id
_entity_poly.type
_entity_poly.pdbx_seq_one_letter_code
_entity_poly.pdbx_strand_id
1 'polypeptide(L)'
;MAFEDWFITRARVSSKPHRGIGLDDKMTFFHQLSTLVSSGTPLLQALQISAEQNQSIKFRRVLDDVIARVSSGSSLNSAAAAYPNVFQPYWIEVIRTGEITGQMSQVLLELNKQIQDVRATRRKVIGSLT
;
A
#
# COMPACT_ATOMS: atom_id res chain seq x y z
N MET A 1 15.16 3.56 11.68
CA MET A 1 14.61 4.71 12.43
C MET A 1 14.42 5.98 11.57
N ALA A 2 14.96 6.10 10.35
CA ALA A 2 14.83 7.32 9.52
C ALA A 2 13.44 7.60 8.89
N PHE A 3 12.54 6.61 8.87
CA PHE A 3 11.24 6.72 8.19
C PHE A 3 10.12 7.23 9.10
N GLU A 4 10.05 6.78 10.35
CA GLU A 4 9.13 7.29 11.39
C GLU A 4 9.29 8.81 11.56
N ASP A 5 10.54 9.28 11.70
CA ASP A 5 10.87 10.70 11.79
C ASP A 5 10.43 11.48 10.56
N TRP A 6 10.59 10.91 9.36
CA TRP A 6 10.15 11.54 8.12
C TRP A 6 8.62 11.57 7.97
N PHE A 7 7.92 10.54 8.43
CA PHE A 7 6.45 10.49 8.44
C PHE A 7 5.88 11.58 9.33
N ILE A 8 6.44 11.73 10.54
CA ILE A 8 6.04 12.76 11.51
C ILE A 8 6.39 14.18 11.01
N THR A 9 7.53 14.36 10.34
CA THR A 9 8.03 15.71 9.99
C THR A 9 7.71 16.19 8.57
N ARG A 10 7.46 15.31 7.58
CA ARG A 10 7.48 15.69 6.15
C ARG A 10 6.43 15.03 5.27
N ALA A 11 5.79 13.94 5.70
CA ALA A 11 4.66 13.42 4.95
C ALA A 11 3.48 14.39 5.15
N ARG A 12 3.12 15.16 4.12
CA ARG A 12 1.74 15.70 4.03
C ARG A 12 0.83 14.51 3.71
N VAL A 13 0.69 13.57 4.65
CA VAL A 13 -0.46 12.68 4.67
C VAL A 13 -1.63 13.64 4.75
N SER A 14 -2.45 13.71 3.69
CA SER A 14 -3.62 14.57 3.71
C SER A 14 -4.49 14.08 4.86
N SER A 15 -4.43 14.73 6.02
CA SER A 15 -5.26 14.41 7.17
C SER A 15 -6.75 14.64 6.87
N LYS A 16 -7.05 15.30 5.75
CA LYS A 16 -8.39 15.55 5.27
C LYS A 16 -8.78 14.52 4.18
N PRO A 17 -10.02 14.01 4.25
CA PRO A 17 -10.59 13.19 3.18
C PRO A 17 -10.51 13.87 1.82
N HIS A 18 -10.14 13.13 0.77
CA HIS A 18 -10.05 13.65 -0.59
C HIS A 18 -10.47 12.60 -1.63
N ARG A 19 -10.75 13.05 -2.87
CA ARG A 19 -11.35 12.19 -3.91
C ARG A 19 -10.34 11.33 -4.71
N GLY A 20 -9.16 11.87 -5.01
CA GLY A 20 -8.17 11.20 -5.88
C GLY A 20 -7.40 10.10 -5.16
N ILE A 21 -6.70 9.24 -5.91
CA ILE A 21 -5.74 8.26 -5.37
C ILE A 21 -4.32 8.78 -5.66
N GLY A 22 -3.64 9.28 -4.64
CA GLY A 22 -2.27 9.75 -4.70
C GLY A 22 -1.23 8.66 -4.44
N LEU A 23 0.04 8.97 -4.68
CA LEU A 23 1.16 8.09 -4.29
C LEU A 23 1.28 7.98 -2.77
N ASP A 24 1.00 9.06 -2.05
CA ASP A 24 1.09 9.14 -0.59
C ASP A 24 0.03 8.25 0.08
N ASP A 25 -1.16 8.13 -0.50
CA ASP A 25 -2.21 7.22 -0.02
C ASP A 25 -1.78 5.76 -0.15
N LYS A 26 -1.20 5.39 -1.29
CA LYS A 26 -0.69 4.04 -1.56
C LYS A 26 0.47 3.69 -0.63
N MET A 27 1.40 4.63 -0.44
CA MET A 27 2.56 4.47 0.44
C MET A 27 2.13 4.29 1.90
N THR A 28 1.18 5.09 2.37
CA THR A 28 0.64 4.97 3.74
C THR A 28 -0.03 3.62 3.95
N PHE A 29 -0.89 3.21 3.00
CA PHE A 29 -1.55 1.91 3.04
C PHE A 29 -0.56 0.74 3.09
N PHE A 30 0.40 0.69 2.17
CA PHE A 30 1.36 -0.43 2.12
C PHE A 30 2.31 -0.45 3.31
N HIS A 31 2.68 0.72 3.83
CA HIS A 31 3.48 0.78 5.05
C HIS A 31 2.71 0.22 6.26
N GLN A 32 1.47 0.66 6.48
CA GLN A 32 0.63 0.14 7.57
C GLN A 32 0.38 -1.35 7.43
N LEU A 33 0.05 -1.81 6.22
CA LEU A 33 -0.16 -3.22 5.92
C LEU A 33 1.10 -4.04 6.24
N SER A 34 2.27 -3.58 5.79
CA SER A 34 3.54 -4.22 6.09
C SER A 34 3.79 -4.31 7.60
N THR A 35 3.60 -3.21 8.34
CA THR A 35 3.82 -3.17 9.79
C THR A 35 2.92 -4.16 10.53
N LEU A 36 1.63 -4.18 10.18
CA LEU A 36 0.65 -5.09 10.80
C LEU A 36 0.93 -6.56 10.46
N VAL A 37 1.23 -6.87 9.20
CA VAL A 37 1.55 -8.25 8.81
C VAL A 37 2.86 -8.71 9.46
N SER A 38 3.86 -7.84 9.55
CA SER A 38 5.12 -8.15 10.24
C SER A 38 4.96 -8.34 11.75
N SER A 39 3.92 -7.76 12.37
CA SER A 39 3.59 -8.01 13.79
C SER A 39 2.78 -9.29 14.02
N GLY A 40 2.50 -10.07 12.97
CA GLY A 40 1.71 -11.29 13.04
C GLY A 40 0.20 -11.05 12.97
N THR A 41 -0.24 -9.84 12.63
CA THR A 41 -1.67 -9.56 12.39
C THR A 41 -2.15 -10.36 11.18
N PRO A 42 -3.28 -11.09 11.27
CA PRO A 42 -3.86 -11.79 10.12
C PRO A 42 -4.06 -10.85 8.93
N LEU A 43 -3.71 -11.31 7.72
CA LEU A 43 -3.69 -10.47 6.51
C LEU A 43 -5.01 -9.73 6.25
N LEU A 44 -6.15 -10.42 6.39
CA LEU A 44 -7.46 -9.81 6.19
C LEU A 44 -7.72 -8.66 7.17
N GLN A 45 -7.36 -8.85 8.44
CA GLN A 45 -7.48 -7.82 9.47
C GLN A 45 -6.52 -6.65 9.21
N ALA A 46 -5.28 -6.94 8.80
CA ALA A 46 -4.31 -5.92 8.43
C ALA A 46 -4.77 -5.06 7.24
N LEU A 47 -5.42 -5.68 6.24
CA LEU A 47 -6.04 -4.98 5.11
C LEU A 47 -7.16 -4.04 5.57
N GLN A 48 -8.06 -4.53 6.43
CA GLN A 48 -9.18 -3.74 6.98
C GLN A 48 -8.67 -2.50 7.74
N ILE A 49 -7.75 -2.70 8.68
CA ILE A 49 -7.18 -1.60 9.49
C ILE A 49 -6.49 -0.57 8.58
N SER A 50 -5.71 -1.03 7.59
CA SER A 50 -4.97 -0.12 6.69
C SER A 50 -5.91 0.62 5.73
N ALA A 51 -7.04 0.03 5.36
CA ALA A 51 -8.05 0.68 4.51
C ALA A 51 -8.84 1.76 5.25
N GLU A 52 -9.24 1.49 6.50
CA GLU A 52 -9.99 2.42 7.34
C GLU A 52 -9.23 3.72 7.64
N GLN A 53 -7.90 3.64 7.73
CA GLN A 53 -7.03 4.79 7.99
C GLN A 53 -6.74 5.63 6.74
N ASN A 54 -7.11 5.15 5.55
CA ASN A 54 -6.77 5.82 4.29
C ASN A 54 -7.69 7.00 3.98
N GLN A 55 -7.13 8.18 3.68
CA GLN A 55 -7.89 9.42 3.51
C GLN A 55 -8.46 9.60 2.10
N SER A 56 -8.08 8.75 1.14
CA SER A 56 -8.64 8.76 -0.21
C SER A 56 -9.97 7.99 -0.26
N ILE A 57 -11.05 8.70 -0.57
CA ILE A 57 -12.40 8.12 -0.71
C ILE A 57 -12.43 7.08 -1.84
N LYS A 58 -11.80 7.38 -2.97
CA LYS A 58 -11.76 6.46 -4.11
C LYS A 58 -10.88 5.24 -3.81
N PHE A 59 -9.78 5.43 -3.10
CA PHE A 59 -8.92 4.30 -2.74
C PHE A 59 -9.60 3.39 -1.72
N ARG A 60 -10.26 3.96 -0.71
CA ARG A 60 -11.01 3.19 0.29
C ARG A 60 -12.05 2.27 -0.36
N ARG A 61 -12.84 2.78 -1.31
CA ARG A 61 -13.78 1.95 -2.09
C ARG A 61 -13.12 0.79 -2.84
N VAL A 62 -11.93 1.03 -3.39
CA VAL A 62 -11.17 -0.03 -4.07
C VAL A 62 -10.68 -1.06 -3.05
N LEU A 63 -10.16 -0.62 -1.90
CA LEU A 63 -9.72 -1.48 -0.83
C LEU A 63 -10.87 -2.31 -0.23
N ASP A 64 -12.06 -1.71 -0.07
CA ASP A 64 -13.25 -2.40 0.43
C ASP A 64 -13.66 -3.56 -0.50
N ASP A 65 -13.62 -3.36 -1.83
CA ASP A 65 -13.88 -4.44 -2.79
C ASP A 65 -12.79 -5.52 -2.75
N VAL A 66 -11.52 -5.13 -2.64
CA VAL A 66 -10.41 -6.08 -2.48
C VAL A 66 -10.61 -6.92 -1.21
N ILE A 67 -10.95 -6.28 -0.08
CA ILE A 67 -11.22 -6.94 1.20
C ILE A 67 -12.40 -7.90 1.06
N ALA A 68 -13.49 -7.49 0.40
CA ALA A 68 -14.66 -8.34 0.17
C ALA A 68 -14.33 -9.57 -0.69
N ARG A 69 -13.51 -9.41 -1.73
CA ARG A 69 -13.04 -10.54 -2.54
C ARG A 69 -12.19 -11.51 -1.73
N VAL A 70 -11.25 -10.99 -0.93
CA VAL A 70 -10.38 -11.82 -0.11
C VAL A 70 -11.17 -12.54 0.98
N SER A 71 -12.12 -11.87 1.64
CA SER A 71 -12.97 -12.52 2.65
C SER A 71 -13.89 -13.59 2.04
N SER A 72 -14.24 -13.47 0.75
CA SER A 72 -14.98 -14.49 0.00
C SER A 72 -14.11 -15.65 -0.53
N GLY A 73 -12.79 -15.64 -0.26
CA GLY A 73 -11.87 -16.72 -0.62
C GLY A 73 -11.03 -16.48 -1.88
N SER A 74 -11.11 -15.29 -2.49
CA SER A 74 -10.16 -14.91 -3.55
C SER A 74 -8.77 -14.68 -2.96
N SER A 75 -7.71 -14.95 -3.74
CA SER A 75 -6.36 -14.55 -3.35
C SER A 75 -6.22 -13.03 -3.39
N LEU A 76 -5.37 -12.45 -2.53
CA LEU A 76 -5.05 -11.03 -2.52
C LEU A 76 -4.48 -10.58 -3.86
N ASN A 77 -3.63 -11.40 -4.51
CA ASN A 77 -3.15 -11.15 -5.85
C ASN A 77 -4.31 -10.96 -6.84
N SER A 78 -5.24 -11.92 -6.90
CA SER A 78 -6.38 -11.87 -7.83
C SER A 78 -7.31 -10.68 -7.56
N ALA A 79 -7.54 -10.36 -6.29
CA ALA A 79 -8.35 -9.23 -5.88
C ALA A 79 -7.69 -7.89 -6.25
N ALA A 80 -6.38 -7.74 -6.01
CA ALA A 80 -5.63 -6.55 -6.42
C ALA A 80 -5.53 -6.40 -7.95
N ALA A 81 -5.41 -7.52 -8.67
CA ALA A 81 -5.34 -7.54 -10.13
C ALA A 81 -6.61 -7.06 -10.83
N ALA A 82 -7.76 -7.04 -10.13
CA ALA A 82 -8.99 -6.41 -10.64
C ALA A 82 -8.85 -4.88 -10.78
N TYR A 83 -7.80 -4.28 -10.19
CA TYR A 83 -7.56 -2.84 -10.16
C TYR A 83 -6.17 -2.44 -10.65
N PRO A 84 -5.79 -2.74 -11.92
CA PRO A 84 -4.44 -2.52 -12.45
C PRO A 84 -4.05 -1.03 -12.55
N ASN A 85 -5.04 -0.14 -12.58
CA ASN A 85 -4.82 1.32 -12.53
C ASN A 85 -4.47 1.83 -11.11
N VAL A 86 -4.69 1.01 -10.09
CA VAL A 86 -4.41 1.32 -8.68
C VAL A 86 -3.19 0.56 -8.20
N PHE A 87 -3.18 -0.76 -8.40
CA PHE A 87 -2.07 -1.65 -8.09
C PHE A 87 -1.24 -1.87 -9.35
N GLN A 88 0.01 -1.43 -9.33
CA GLN A 88 0.88 -1.59 -10.48
C GLN A 88 1.17 -3.09 -10.73
N PRO A 89 1.37 -3.52 -11.99
CA PRO A 89 1.64 -4.93 -12.31
C PRO A 89 2.76 -5.55 -11.47
N TYR A 90 3.81 -4.79 -11.20
CA TYR A 90 4.90 -5.25 -10.35
C TYR A 90 4.46 -5.53 -8.90
N TRP A 91 3.60 -4.70 -8.32
CA TRP A 91 3.09 -4.89 -6.95
C TRP A 91 2.26 -6.16 -6.84
N ILE A 92 1.44 -6.41 -7.86
CA ILE A 92 0.61 -7.61 -7.99
C ILE A 92 1.50 -8.86 -7.98
N GLU A 93 2.62 -8.86 -8.71
CA GLU A 93 3.55 -10.00 -8.74
C GLU A 93 4.30 -10.21 -7.42
N VAL A 94 4.65 -9.14 -6.72
CA VAL A 94 5.25 -9.21 -5.38
C VAL A 94 4.27 -9.82 -4.38
N ILE A 95 3.01 -9.38 -4.41
CA ILE A 95 1.93 -9.95 -3.58
C ILE A 95 1.75 -11.44 -3.90
N ARG A 96 1.69 -11.80 -5.19
CA ARG A 96 1.60 -13.19 -5.64
C ARG A 96 2.73 -14.05 -5.07
N THR A 97 3.97 -13.55 -5.11
CA THR A 97 5.13 -14.23 -4.54
C THR A 97 4.95 -14.46 -3.04
N GLY A 98 4.47 -13.46 -2.31
CA GLY A 98 4.17 -13.60 -0.87
C GLY A 98 3.11 -14.63 -0.56
N GLU A 99 2.05 -14.70 -1.36
CA GLU A 99 0.99 -15.70 -1.19
C GLU A 99 1.49 -17.12 -1.47
N ILE A 100 2.24 -17.32 -2.55
CA ILE A 100 2.76 -18.64 -2.95
C ILE A 100 3.79 -19.17 -1.95
N THR A 101 4.69 -18.29 -1.48
CA THR A 101 5.77 -18.66 -0.56
C THR A 101 5.36 -18.67 0.90
N GLY A 102 4.19 -18.11 1.23
CA GLY A 102 3.78 -17.85 2.61
C GLY A 102 4.57 -16.71 3.29
N GLN A 103 5.40 -15.98 2.55
CA GLN A 103 6.29 -14.94 3.11
C GLN A 103 5.74 -13.52 2.92
N MET A 104 4.45 -13.32 3.22
CA MET A 104 3.76 -12.04 3.00
C MET A 104 4.45 -10.86 3.71
N SER A 105 4.92 -11.07 4.95
CA SER A 105 5.67 -10.05 5.71
C SER A 105 6.92 -9.57 4.96
N GLN A 106 7.73 -10.49 4.44
CA GLN A 106 8.98 -10.16 3.75
C GLN A 106 8.73 -9.43 2.43
N VAL A 107 7.75 -9.89 1.65
CA VAL A 107 7.47 -9.26 0.35
C VAL A 107 6.81 -7.88 0.49
N LEU A 108 6.01 -7.65 1.54
CA LEU A 108 5.42 -6.34 1.82
C LEU A 108 6.47 -5.32 2.26
N LEU A 109 7.51 -5.75 2.99
CA LEU A 109 8.64 -4.90 3.33
C LEU A 109 9.40 -4.45 2.07
N GLU A 110 9.67 -5.38 1.14
CA GLU A 110 10.30 -5.06 -0.14
C GLU A 110 9.41 -4.15 -1.00
N LEU A 111 8.10 -4.42 -1.05
CA LEU A 111 7.13 -3.58 -1.74
C LEU A 111 7.11 -2.15 -1.19
N ASN A 112 7.12 -1.99 0.13
CA ASN A 112 7.15 -0.69 0.77
C ASN A 112 8.43 0.08 0.41
N LYS A 113 9.59 -0.59 0.41
CA LYS A 113 10.86 0.00 -0.03
C LYS A 113 10.78 0.49 -1.48
N GLN A 114 10.22 -0.32 -2.37
CA GLN A 114 10.11 0.06 -3.78
C GLN A 114 9.17 1.24 -4.03
N ILE A 115 8.05 1.32 -3.30
CA ILE A 115 7.15 2.48 -3.37
C ILE A 115 7.88 3.76 -2.94
N GLN A 116 8.74 3.67 -1.92
CA GLN A 116 9.58 4.78 -1.47
C GLN A 116 10.60 5.20 -2.53
N ASP A 117 11.26 4.24 -3.20
CA ASP A 117 12.24 4.51 -4.26
C ASP A 117 11.60 5.19 -5.48
N VAL A 118 10.40 4.76 -5.87
CA VAL A 118 9.61 5.41 -6.94
C VAL A 118 9.32 6.87 -6.57
N ARG A 119 8.96 7.14 -5.31
CA ARG A 119 8.72 8.50 -4.83
C ARG A 119 10.02 9.34 -4.84
N ALA A 120 11.13 8.78 -4.38
CA ALA A 120 12.41 9.47 -4.32
C ALA A 120 12.88 9.89 -5.73
N THR A 121 12.78 8.99 -6.70
CA THR A 121 13.11 9.25 -8.10
C THR A 121 12.23 10.35 -8.68
N ARG A 122 10.91 10.29 -8.45
CA ARG A 122 9.97 11.33 -8.91
C ARG A 122 10.30 12.71 -8.35
N ARG A 123 10.71 12.80 -7.08
CA ARG A 123 11.14 14.06 -6.46
C ARG A 123 12.41 14.63 -7.07
N LYS A 124 13.39 13.78 -7.39
CA LYS A 124 14.65 14.21 -8.04
C LYS A 124 14.38 14.81 -9.42
N VAL A 125 13.58 14.14 -10.25
CA VAL A 125 13.24 14.63 -11.60
C VAL A 125 12.57 16.01 -11.54
N ILE A 126 11.59 16.19 -10.66
CA ILE A 126 10.89 17.49 -10.51
C ILE A 126 11.85 18.56 -9.95
N GLY A 127 12.66 18.21 -8.94
CA GLY A 127 13.65 19.13 -8.36
C GLY A 127 14.79 19.51 -9.30
N SER A 128 15.01 18.76 -10.38
CA SER A 128 16.00 19.08 -11.42
C SER A 128 15.42 19.90 -12.58
N LEU A 129 14.09 20.07 -12.64
CA LEU A 129 13.38 20.84 -13.67
C LEU A 129 13.02 22.27 -13.23
N THR A 130 13.41 22.65 -12.01
CA THR A 130 13.15 23.98 -11.40
C THR A 130 14.45 24.61 -10.99
#